data_AF-A0A1H7VFB1-F1
#
_entry.id   AF-A0A1H7VFB1-F1
#
_cell.length_a   1.000
_cell.length_b   1.000
_cell.length_c   1.000
_cell.angle_alpha   90.00
_cell.angle_beta   90.00
_cell.angle_gamma   90.00
#
_symmetry.space_group_name_H-M   'P 1'
#
loop_
_entity.id
_entity.type
_entity.pdbx_description
1 polymer ?
#
loop_
_entity_poly.entity_id
_entity_poly.type
_entity_poly.pdbx_seq_one_letter_code
_entity_poly.pdbx_strand_id
1 'polypeptide(L)'
;MFKYLNETFEPKISVQIPVSNLNISDEKKIDIVISLLTSFRNTIQAWTERAYKTTIWSIGIILSVLGYWILHGGRITGKGRLFFIVALFVFGLLTQLYLLAAQRAHKGNGVAIAKCEAVLKLCDKDCYFDGERFFGYSGKWLPSKSLKILQIFHWIILTLAILSVTFIDPIEKTIK
;
A
#
# COMPACT_ATOMS: atom_id res chain seq x y z
N MET A 1 8.36 19.35 -21.30
CA MET A 1 8.97 20.28 -20.32
C MET A 1 8.44 19.95 -18.93
N PHE A 2 9.05 18.99 -18.25
CA PHE A 2 8.82 18.73 -16.81
C PHE A 2 10.19 18.46 -16.18
N LYS A 3 10.78 19.52 -15.62
CA LYS A 3 12.12 19.54 -15.03
C LYS A 3 12.05 19.75 -13.50
N TYR A 4 11.04 19.16 -12.84
CA TYR A 4 10.81 19.34 -11.41
C TYR A 4 10.20 18.11 -10.73
N LEU A 5 10.87 16.95 -10.78
CA LEU A 5 10.55 15.80 -9.89
C LEU A 5 11.81 15.00 -9.55
N ASN A 6 12.93 15.68 -9.27
CA ASN A 6 14.15 15.05 -8.78
C ASN A 6 14.65 15.65 -7.46
N GLU A 7 13.77 16.30 -6.70
CA GLU A 7 14.06 16.65 -5.32
C GLU A 7 13.73 15.43 -4.46
N THR A 8 14.79 14.66 -4.18
CA THR A 8 14.90 13.83 -2.99
C THR A 8 14.37 14.63 -1.80
N PHE A 9 13.19 14.28 -1.33
CA PHE A 9 12.69 14.71 -0.04
C PHE A 9 13.58 14.05 1.02
N GLU A 10 14.77 14.60 1.23
CA GLU A 10 15.55 14.38 2.44
C GLU A 10 14.90 15.25 3.50
N PRO A 11 14.10 14.69 4.43
CA PRO A 11 13.67 15.48 5.56
C PRO A 11 14.95 15.85 6.33
N LYS A 12 15.36 17.12 6.27
CA LYS A 12 16.36 17.70 7.18
C LYS A 12 15.77 17.72 8.60
N ILE A 13 15.64 16.53 9.20
CA ILE A 13 15.45 16.41 10.63
C ILE A 13 16.86 16.39 11.20
N SER A 14 17.42 17.58 11.44
CA SER A 14 18.57 17.70 12.33
C SER A 14 18.08 17.46 13.75
N VAL A 15 17.85 16.19 14.11
CA VAL A 15 17.79 15.81 15.51
C VAL A 15 19.22 16.01 16.01
N GLN A 16 19.46 17.13 16.69
CA GLN A 16 20.61 17.25 17.58
C GLN A 16 20.37 16.27 18.72
N ILE A 17 20.65 14.99 18.47
CA ILE A 17 20.80 14.01 19.54
C ILE A 17 22.05 14.50 20.28
N PRO A 18 21.97 14.91 21.55
CA PRO A 18 23.18 15.17 22.31
C PRO A 18 23.99 13.87 22.24
N VAL A 19 25.14 13.93 21.55
CA VAL A 19 26.10 12.84 21.48
C VAL A 19 26.83 12.77 22.82
N SER A 20 26.06 12.70 23.92
CA SER A 20 26.59 12.31 25.21
C SER A 20 26.97 10.85 25.04
N ASN A 21 28.28 10.57 25.05
CA ASN A 21 28.94 9.26 25.11
C ASN A 21 28.03 8.12 25.62
N LEU A 22 27.14 7.64 24.76
CA LEU A 22 26.28 6.51 25.04
C LEU A 22 27.17 5.30 24.83
N ASN A 23 27.91 4.95 25.87
CA ASN A 23 28.75 3.76 25.92
C ASN A 23 27.83 2.53 26.05
N ILE A 24 27.09 2.25 24.98
CA ILE A 24 26.20 1.10 24.85
C ILE A 24 27.09 -0.10 24.56
N SER A 25 26.97 -1.16 25.37
CA SER A 25 27.69 -2.43 25.12
C SER A 25 27.29 -3.00 23.77
N ASP A 26 28.20 -3.74 23.12
CA ASP A 26 27.93 -4.31 21.80
C ASP A 26 26.73 -5.26 21.80
N GLU A 27 26.52 -6.00 22.89
CA GLU A 27 25.31 -6.81 23.14
C GLU A 27 24.04 -5.95 23.07
N LYS A 28 24.02 -4.80 23.75
CA LYS A 28 22.87 -3.91 23.77
C LYS A 28 22.65 -3.22 22.41
N LYS A 29 23.70 -3.03 21.60
CA LYS A 29 23.55 -2.60 20.20
C LYS A 29 22.90 -3.69 19.35
N ILE A 30 23.29 -4.95 19.51
CA ILE A 30 22.72 -6.09 18.81
C ILE A 30 21.23 -6.22 19.15
N ASP A 31 20.86 -6.14 20.43
CA ASP A 31 19.46 -6.19 20.87
C ASP A 31 18.60 -5.09 20.25
N ILE A 32 19.13 -3.85 20.19
CA ILE A 32 18.44 -2.73 19.54
C ILE A 32 18.20 -3.03 18.05
N VAL A 33 19.20 -3.56 17.34
CA VAL A 33 19.07 -3.87 15.91
C VAL A 33 18.08 -5.01 15.67
N ILE A 34 18.07 -6.05 16.52
CA ILE A 34 17.09 -7.15 16.45
C ILE A 34 15.66 -6.64 16.72
N SER A 35 15.50 -5.75 17.70
CA SER A 35 14.21 -5.12 18.00
C SER A 35 13.70 -4.28 16.82
N LEU A 36 14.58 -3.49 16.20
CA LEU A 36 14.27 -2.71 14.99
C LEU A 36 13.87 -3.61 13.81
N LEU A 37 14.60 -4.69 13.55
CA LEU A 37 14.27 -5.68 12.52
C LEU A 37 12.86 -6.26 12.72
N THR A 38 12.55 -6.64 13.95
CA THR A 38 11.24 -7.18 14.32
C THR A 38 10.14 -6.14 14.11
N SER A 39 10.38 -4.90 14.52
CA SER A 39 9.45 -3.78 14.35
C SER A 39 9.15 -3.49 12.87
N PHE A 40 10.19 -3.39 12.03
CA PHE A 40 10.03 -3.17 10.58
C PHE A 40 9.27 -4.33 9.91
N ARG A 41 9.58 -5.57 10.30
CA ARG A 41 8.86 -6.75 9.80
C ARG A 41 7.38 -6.72 10.16
N ASN A 42 7.06 -6.50 11.43
CA ASN A 42 5.67 -6.42 11.89
C ASN A 42 4.92 -5.29 11.19
N THR A 43 5.60 -4.17 10.95
CA THR A 43 5.05 -3.03 10.22
C THR A 43 4.73 -3.39 8.77
N ILE A 44 5.65 -4.05 8.04
CA ILE A 44 5.40 -4.51 6.66
C ILE A 44 4.19 -5.45 6.62
N GLN A 45 4.14 -6.42 7.52
CA GLN A 45 3.03 -7.38 7.57
C GLN A 45 1.71 -6.68 7.83
N ALA A 46 1.65 -5.79 8.84
CA ALA A 46 0.45 -5.06 9.20
C ALA A 46 -0.06 -4.16 8.07
N TRP A 47 0.84 -3.41 7.41
CA TRP A 47 0.46 -2.56 6.27
C TRP A 47 -0.03 -3.38 5.07
N THR A 48 0.62 -4.51 4.81
CA THR A 48 0.23 -5.39 3.71
C THR A 48 -1.15 -6.00 3.97
N GLU A 49 -1.39 -6.56 5.14
CA GLU A 49 -2.69 -7.12 5.52
C GLU A 49 -3.81 -6.07 5.47
N ARG A 50 -3.55 -4.86 6.00
CA ARG A 50 -4.52 -3.76 5.94
C ARG A 50 -4.78 -3.29 4.52
N ALA A 51 -3.78 -3.25 3.64
CA ALA A 51 -3.95 -2.93 2.23
C ALA A 51 -4.83 -3.96 1.51
N TYR A 52 -4.64 -5.24 1.78
CA TYR A 52 -5.50 -6.31 1.28
C TYR A 52 -6.94 -6.15 1.74
N LYS A 53 -7.17 -6.03 3.06
CA LYS A 53 -8.50 -5.82 3.62
C LYS A 53 -9.16 -4.58 3.01
N THR A 54 -8.47 -3.44 3.03
CA THR A 54 -8.99 -2.17 2.50
C THR A 54 -9.39 -2.29 1.03
N THR A 55 -8.60 -2.97 0.21
CA THR A 55 -8.95 -3.17 -1.21
C THR A 55 -10.17 -4.06 -1.38
N ILE A 56 -10.23 -5.18 -0.67
CA ILE A 56 -11.37 -6.10 -0.73
C ILE A 56 -12.65 -5.39 -0.29
N TRP A 57 -12.61 -4.67 0.83
CA TRP A 57 -13.72 -3.86 1.32
C TRP A 57 -14.13 -2.78 0.32
N SER A 58 -13.17 -2.06 -0.25
CA SER A 58 -13.42 -1.03 -1.26
C SER A 58 -14.12 -1.60 -2.49
N ILE A 59 -13.64 -2.74 -3.00
CA ILE A 59 -14.26 -3.44 -4.14
C ILE A 59 -15.67 -3.91 -3.77
N GLY A 60 -15.84 -4.51 -2.59
CA GLY A 60 -17.15 -4.94 -2.11
C GLY A 60 -18.16 -3.79 -2.05
N ILE A 61 -17.73 -2.62 -1.54
CA ILE A 61 -18.56 -1.41 -1.51
C ILE A 61 -18.92 -0.96 -2.92
N ILE A 62 -17.94 -0.84 -3.83
CA ILE A 62 -18.18 -0.43 -5.23
C ILE A 62 -19.21 -1.36 -5.89
N LEU A 63 -19.02 -2.68 -5.77
CA LEU A 63 -19.91 -3.66 -6.39
C LEU A 63 -21.32 -3.67 -5.75
N SER A 64 -21.41 -3.50 -4.43
CA SER A 64 -22.70 -3.46 -3.73
C SER A 64 -23.51 -2.23 -4.14
N VAL A 65 -22.86 -1.08 -4.20
CA VAL A 65 -23.48 0.19 -4.59
C VAL A 65 -23.86 0.17 -6.08
N LEU A 66 -23.03 -0.41 -6.94
CA LEU A 66 -23.35 -0.60 -8.36
C LEU A 66 -24.50 -1.59 -8.56
N GLY A 67 -24.49 -2.72 -7.86
CA GLY A 67 -25.55 -3.74 -7.94
C GLY A 67 -26.89 -3.18 -7.48
N TYR A 68 -26.90 -2.44 -6.36
CA TYR A 68 -28.10 -1.74 -5.89
C TYR A 68 -28.65 -0.78 -6.97
N TRP A 69 -27.77 0.00 -7.60
CA TRP A 69 -28.13 0.95 -8.66
C TRP A 69 -28.74 0.26 -9.89
N ILE A 70 -28.14 -0.83 -10.36
CA ILE A 70 -28.64 -1.61 -11.51
C ILE A 70 -30.01 -2.22 -11.19
N LEU A 71 -30.16 -2.83 -10.00
CA LEU A 71 -31.39 -3.53 -9.61
C LEU A 71 -32.58 -2.58 -9.39
N HIS A 72 -32.34 -1.35 -8.93
CA HIS A 72 -33.41 -0.38 -8.65
C HIS A 72 -33.68 0.56 -9.84
N GLY A 73 -33.37 0.10 -11.06
CA GLY A 73 -33.75 0.78 -12.29
C GLY A 73 -33.02 2.08 -12.55
N GLY A 74 -31.89 2.36 -11.90
CA GLY A 74 -30.93 3.42 -12.25
C GLY A 74 -31.51 4.82 -12.49
N ARG A 75 -32.71 5.14 -11.98
CA ARG A 75 -33.47 6.37 -12.26
C ARG A 75 -32.90 7.56 -11.48
N ILE A 76 -31.61 7.80 -11.63
CA ILE A 76 -30.96 9.00 -11.13
C ILE A 76 -31.02 10.05 -12.23
N THR A 77 -31.46 11.26 -11.88
CA THR A 77 -31.40 12.42 -12.78
C THR A 77 -29.97 12.62 -13.29
N GLY A 78 -29.78 13.27 -14.45
CA GLY A 78 -28.44 13.50 -15.00
C GLY A 78 -27.46 14.14 -13.99
N LYS A 79 -27.97 15.03 -13.12
CA LYS A 79 -27.20 15.63 -12.01
C LYS A 79 -26.78 14.62 -10.95
N GLY A 80 -27.67 13.72 -10.53
CA GLY A 80 -27.32 12.69 -9.55
C GLY A 80 -26.38 11.63 -10.13
N ARG A 81 -26.46 11.32 -11.43
CA ARG A 81 -25.52 10.41 -12.10
C ARG A 81 -24.10 11.00 -12.06
N LEU A 82 -23.97 12.29 -12.38
CA LEU A 82 -22.69 13.01 -12.27
C LEU A 82 -22.15 12.99 -10.83
N PHE A 83 -23.00 13.29 -9.84
CA PHE A 83 -22.62 13.22 -8.43
C PHE A 83 -22.12 11.83 -8.04
N PHE A 84 -22.80 10.77 -8.48
CA PHE A 84 -22.41 9.39 -8.20
C PHE A 84 -21.06 9.01 -8.82
N ILE A 85 -20.81 9.42 -10.08
CA ILE A 85 -19.51 9.21 -10.73
C ILE A 85 -18.39 9.91 -9.96
N VAL A 86 -18.60 11.17 -9.55
CA VAL A 86 -17.61 11.92 -8.77
C VAL A 86 -17.37 11.26 -7.41
N ALA A 87 -18.43 10.83 -6.72
CA ALA A 87 -18.32 10.12 -5.44
C ALA A 87 -17.53 8.81 -5.57
N LEU A 88 -17.84 7.99 -6.59
CA LEU A 88 -17.09 6.76 -6.89
C LEU A 88 -15.62 7.06 -7.20
N PHE A 89 -15.35 8.07 -8.01
CA PHE A 89 -13.99 8.46 -8.38
C PHE A 89 -13.18 8.91 -7.16
N VAL A 90 -13.75 9.79 -6.33
CA VAL A 90 -13.09 10.27 -5.10
C VAL A 90 -12.84 9.12 -4.13
N PHE A 91 -13.84 8.25 -3.90
CA PHE A 91 -13.68 7.07 -3.06
C PHE A 91 -12.57 6.15 -3.58
N GLY A 92 -12.59 5.86 -4.89
CA GLY A 92 -11.58 5.04 -5.53
C GLY A 92 -10.18 5.66 -5.44
N LEU A 93 -10.06 6.98 -5.62
CA LEU A 93 -8.81 7.71 -5.49
C LEU A 93 -8.24 7.64 -4.07
N LEU A 94 -9.08 7.73 -3.03
CA LEU A 94 -8.65 7.58 -1.64
C LEU A 94 -8.07 6.18 -1.38
N THR A 95 -8.74 5.13 -1.85
CA THR A 95 -8.21 3.76 -1.75
C THR A 95 -6.88 3.60 -2.49
N GLN A 96 -6.73 4.24 -3.65
CA GLN A 96 -5.48 4.24 -4.43
C GLN A 96 -4.33 4.94 -3.71
N LEU A 97 -4.59 6.10 -3.09
CA LEU A 97 -3.60 6.81 -2.28
C LEU A 97 -3.17 5.97 -1.08
N TYR A 98 -4.11 5.28 -0.43
CA TYR A 98 -3.81 4.36 0.67
C TYR A 98 -2.89 3.21 0.23
N LEU A 99 -3.18 2.57 -0.91
CA LEU A 99 -2.35 1.50 -1.45
C LEU A 99 -0.95 1.98 -1.84
N LEU A 100 -0.85 3.18 -2.41
CA LEU A 100 0.44 3.79 -2.72
C LEU A 100 1.25 4.06 -1.44
N ALA A 101 0.60 4.55 -0.37
CA ALA A 101 1.24 4.73 0.92
C ALA A 101 1.73 3.40 1.50
N ALA A 102 0.93 2.34 1.43
CA ALA A 102 1.32 1.00 1.86
C ALA A 102 2.53 0.45 1.07
N GLN A 103 2.57 0.65 -0.25
CA GLN A 103 3.73 0.27 -1.08
C GLN A 103 5.00 1.04 -0.68
N ARG A 104 4.88 2.35 -0.44
CA ARG A 104 6.02 3.18 0.02
C ARG A 104 6.52 2.73 1.40
N ALA A 105 5.61 2.47 2.33
CA ALA A 105 5.94 1.94 3.65
C ALA A 105 6.64 0.58 3.54
N HIS A 106 6.13 -0.33 2.69
CA HIS A 106 6.74 -1.63 2.45
C HIS A 106 8.17 -1.49 1.88
N LYS A 107 8.39 -0.60 0.92
CA LYS A 107 9.72 -0.36 0.35
C LYS A 107 10.68 0.26 1.37
N GLY A 108 10.22 1.28 2.10
CA GLY A 108 11.03 1.97 3.12
C GLY A 108 11.48 1.03 4.23
N ASN A 109 10.56 0.25 4.80
CA ASN A 109 10.87 -0.74 5.81
C ASN A 109 11.76 -1.87 5.28
N GLY A 110 11.58 -2.29 4.01
CA GLY A 110 12.44 -3.29 3.38
C GLY A 110 13.89 -2.83 3.24
N VAL A 111 14.11 -1.54 2.96
CA VAL A 111 15.47 -0.94 2.95
C VAL A 111 16.05 -0.88 4.37
N ALA A 112 15.25 -0.52 5.37
CA ALA A 112 15.69 -0.48 6.76
C ALA A 112 16.10 -1.87 7.27
N ILE A 113 15.32 -2.91 6.93
CA ILE A 113 15.66 -4.31 7.24
C ILE A 113 17.00 -4.68 6.61
N ALA A 114 17.22 -4.39 5.32
CA ALA A 114 18.48 -4.70 4.65
C ALA A 114 19.68 -4.00 5.30
N LYS A 115 19.52 -2.76 5.78
CA LYS A 115 20.57 -2.04 6.52
C LYS A 115 20.86 -2.70 7.87
N CYS A 116 19.83 -3.10 8.61
CA CYS A 116 20.00 -3.81 9.87
C CYS A 116 20.64 -5.20 9.69
N GLU A 117 20.26 -5.94 8.65
CA GLU A 117 20.88 -7.22 8.28
C GLU A 117 22.37 -7.05 7.95
N ALA A 118 22.73 -5.98 7.21
CA ALA A 118 24.13 -5.66 6.90
C ALA A 118 24.94 -5.28 8.15
N VAL A 119 24.37 -4.51 9.08
CA VAL A 119 25.04 -4.15 10.35
C VAL A 119 25.32 -5.38 11.20
N LEU A 120 24.41 -6.34 11.22
CA LEU A 120 24.58 -7.61 11.93
C LEU A 120 25.44 -8.63 11.16
N LYS A 121 25.96 -8.27 9.97
CA LYS A 121 26.71 -9.18 9.07
C LYS A 121 25.98 -10.48 8.78
N LEU A 122 24.64 -10.47 8.81
CA LEU A 122 23.83 -11.68 8.61
C LEU A 122 23.84 -12.16 7.16
N CYS A 123 24.29 -11.32 6.21
CA CYS A 123 24.33 -11.64 4.79
C CYS A 123 25.76 -11.72 4.22
N ASP A 124 26.79 -11.69 5.08
CA ASP A 124 28.17 -11.92 4.62
C ASP A 124 28.34 -13.38 4.22
N LYS A 125 29.04 -13.62 3.10
CA LYS A 125 29.51 -14.97 2.73
C LYS A 125 30.46 -15.43 3.84
N ASP A 126 30.30 -16.66 4.30
CA ASP A 126 30.93 -17.26 5.50
C ASP A 126 30.20 -17.03 6.84
N CYS A 127 29.03 -16.39 6.86
CA CYS A 127 28.17 -16.28 8.06
C CYS A 127 26.98 -17.27 8.02
N TYR A 128 26.24 -17.37 9.15
CA TYR A 128 25.18 -18.37 9.38
C TYR A 128 24.09 -18.46 8.28
N PHE A 129 23.89 -17.40 7.50
CA PHE A 129 22.98 -17.35 6.35
C PHE A 129 23.78 -16.91 5.12
N ASP A 130 24.38 -17.88 4.42
CA ASP A 130 25.29 -17.69 3.29
C ASP A 130 24.65 -16.90 2.13
N GLY A 131 24.70 -15.57 2.22
CA GLY A 131 24.14 -14.64 1.23
C GLY A 131 22.61 -14.54 1.17
N GLU A 132 21.85 -15.30 1.95
CA GLU A 132 20.38 -15.21 2.01
C GLU A 132 19.88 -14.24 3.09
N ARG A 133 18.82 -13.49 2.79
CA ARG A 133 18.23 -12.52 3.74
C ARG A 133 17.46 -13.24 4.84
N PHE A 134 17.97 -13.21 6.07
CA PHE A 134 17.33 -13.88 7.20
C PHE A 134 15.89 -13.41 7.49
N PHE A 135 15.62 -12.09 7.44
CA PHE A 135 14.29 -11.53 7.67
C PHE A 135 13.50 -11.25 6.39
N GLY A 136 14.18 -11.11 5.25
CA GLY A 136 13.56 -10.92 3.94
C GLY A 136 13.01 -12.18 3.26
N TYR A 137 13.45 -13.37 3.68
CA TYR A 137 13.21 -14.64 2.99
C TYR A 137 12.24 -15.60 3.68
N SER A 138 11.49 -15.16 4.72
CA SER A 138 10.43 -16.04 5.23
C SER A 138 9.36 -16.19 4.14
N GLY A 139 9.07 -17.40 3.66
CA GLY A 139 8.07 -17.69 2.60
C GLY A 139 6.64 -17.19 2.86
N LYS A 140 6.41 -16.53 4.00
CA LYS A 140 5.22 -15.75 4.35
C LYS A 140 5.28 -14.28 3.91
N TRP A 141 6.37 -13.83 3.29
CA TRP A 141 6.47 -12.48 2.74
C TRP A 141 5.64 -12.37 1.46
N LEU A 142 4.53 -11.64 1.55
CA LEU A 142 3.82 -11.19 0.36
C LEU A 142 4.72 -10.19 -0.38
N PRO A 143 5.13 -10.47 -1.62
CA PRO A 143 6.05 -9.59 -2.33
C PRO A 143 5.41 -8.23 -2.54
N SER A 144 6.18 -7.15 -2.54
CA SER A 144 5.67 -5.79 -2.84
C SER A 144 4.96 -5.70 -4.20
N LYS A 145 5.31 -6.59 -5.14
CA LYS A 145 4.62 -6.79 -6.43
C LYS A 145 3.12 -7.08 -6.25
N SER A 146 2.75 -7.78 -5.18
CA SER A 146 1.37 -8.13 -4.85
C SER A 146 0.49 -6.90 -4.56
N LEU A 147 1.03 -5.91 -3.84
CA LEU A 147 0.36 -4.62 -3.60
C LEU A 147 0.20 -3.80 -4.89
N LYS A 148 1.14 -3.92 -5.84
CA LYS A 148 1.01 -3.28 -7.17
C LYS A 148 -0.08 -3.94 -8.01
N ILE A 149 -0.15 -5.26 -7.99
CA ILE A 149 -1.23 -6.01 -8.66
C ILE A 149 -2.59 -5.63 -8.07
N LEU A 150 -2.68 -5.54 -6.75
CA LEU A 150 -3.90 -5.14 -6.03
C LEU A 150 -4.35 -3.73 -6.43
N GLN A 151 -3.41 -2.81 -6.58
CA GLN A 151 -3.65 -1.46 -7.05
C GLN A 151 -4.22 -1.41 -8.48
N ILE A 152 -3.62 -2.17 -9.40
CA ILE A 152 -4.06 -2.28 -10.80
C ILE A 152 -5.46 -2.90 -10.85
N PHE A 153 -5.68 -3.98 -10.11
CA PHE A 153 -6.97 -4.66 -10.05
C PHE A 153 -8.08 -3.73 -9.55
N HIS A 154 -7.82 -2.97 -8.49
CA HIS A 154 -8.76 -1.97 -8.00
C HIS A 154 -9.05 -0.88 -9.04
N TRP A 155 -8.06 -0.41 -9.80
CA TRP A 155 -8.27 0.54 -10.90
C TRP A 155 -9.18 -0.01 -12.00
N ILE A 156 -8.99 -1.28 -12.36
CA ILE A 156 -9.83 -1.97 -13.35
C ILE A 156 -11.29 -1.98 -12.87
N ILE A 157 -11.54 -2.45 -11.64
CA ILE A 157 -12.89 -2.51 -11.07
C ILE A 157 -13.54 -1.12 -10.97
N LEU A 158 -12.79 -0.11 -10.50
CA LEU A 158 -13.28 1.27 -10.43
C LEU A 158 -13.66 1.80 -11.81
N THR A 159 -12.82 1.58 -12.82
CA THR A 159 -13.05 2.03 -14.20
C THR A 159 -14.29 1.35 -14.77
N LEU A 160 -14.42 0.04 -14.59
CA LEU A 160 -15.61 -0.71 -15.00
C LEU A 160 -16.87 -0.17 -14.32
N ALA A 161 -16.83 0.11 -13.02
CA ALA A 161 -17.97 0.68 -12.30
C ALA A 161 -18.37 2.06 -12.85
N ILE A 162 -17.41 2.95 -13.13
CA ILE A 162 -17.68 4.27 -13.72
C ILE A 162 -18.28 4.13 -15.13
N LEU A 163 -17.73 3.22 -15.96
CA LEU A 163 -18.26 2.95 -17.29
C LEU A 163 -19.69 2.39 -17.21
N SER A 164 -19.96 1.48 -16.28
CA SER A 164 -21.31 0.96 -16.04
C SER A 164 -22.31 2.06 -15.73
N VAL A 165 -21.98 2.99 -14.85
CA VAL A 165 -22.86 4.13 -14.52
C VAL A 165 -23.05 5.08 -15.72
N THR A 166 -22.02 5.20 -16.56
CA THR A 166 -22.02 6.15 -17.69
C THR A 166 -22.86 5.63 -18.86
N PHE A 167 -22.70 4.35 -19.22
CA PHE A 167 -23.20 3.77 -20.47
C PHE A 167 -24.37 2.80 -20.31
N ILE A 168 -24.58 2.22 -19.13
CA ILE A 168 -25.73 1.34 -18.90
C ILE A 168 -26.94 2.24 -18.66
N ASP A 169 -27.81 2.35 -19.66
CA ASP A 169 -29.14 2.85 -19.41
C ASP A 169 -29.95 1.79 -18.65
N PRO A 170 -30.79 2.20 -17.68
CA PRO A 170 -31.53 1.25 -16.89
C PRO A 170 -32.43 0.36 -17.76
N ILE A 171 -32.39 -0.94 -17.48
CA ILE A 171 -32.98 -2.05 -18.25
C ILE A 171 -34.46 -1.84 -18.61
N GLU A 172 -35.20 -1.04 -17.82
CA GLU A 172 -36.59 -0.66 -18.09
C GLU A 172 -36.82 0.07 -19.43
N LYS A 173 -35.81 0.74 -20.01
CA LYS A 173 -35.96 1.40 -21.33
C LYS A 173 -35.90 0.43 -22.50
N THR A 174 -35.40 -0.79 -22.31
CA THR A 174 -35.15 -1.75 -23.38
C THR A 174 -36.30 -2.75 -23.56
N ILE A 175 -37.26 -2.78 -22.63
CA ILE A 175 -38.43 -3.69 -22.64
C ILE A 175 -39.73 -2.93 -22.97
N LYS A 176 -39.66 -1.73 -23.55
CA LYS A 176 -40.83 -1.01 -24.09
C LYS A 176 -40.80 -0.96 -25.61
#